data_AF-A0A0C2DGA1-F1
#
_entry.id   AF-A0A0C2DGA1-F1
#
_cell.length_a   1.000
_cell.length_b   1.000
_cell.length_c   1.000
_cell.angle_alpha   90.00
_cell.angle_beta   90.00
_cell.angle_gamma   90.00
#
_symmetry.space_group_name_H-M   'P 1'
#
loop_
_entity.id
_entity.type
_entity.pdbx_description
1 polymer ?
#
loop_
_entity_poly.entity_id
_entity_poly.type
_entity_poly.pdbx_seq_one_letter_code
_entity_poly.pdbx_strand_id
1 'polypeptide(L)'
;MRSYLRVSLPFVSADDGARFAEHHGATLNPTRARQRWWVDVDLEVDARHLDLAEIRQRYHALARIPASEHIHTRVWPIPDHDARLSDHLDALFDERDRQRAVMIGFYPTGAGWASAVVASAQGAIDLSASYIGDALGDLGALANMILRGDPIARGSFEEEPGAYRWVARRVGERVSLTISLFAASGRGRDEDGEPLLSVDCTAMELGAAVLACLDDVLARFGEDGYRALWCEHAFPTLERDALRRALPRA
;
A
#
# COMPACT_ATOMS: atom_id res chain seq x y z
N MET A 1 -6.78 26.57 -5.76
CA MET A 1 -5.98 25.42 -5.31
C MET A 1 -6.51 24.25 -6.10
N ARG A 2 -5.69 23.66 -6.98
CA ARG A 2 -6.09 22.48 -7.76
C ARG A 2 -5.97 21.29 -6.82
N SER A 3 -7.06 20.55 -6.64
CA SER A 3 -7.00 19.29 -5.93
C SER A 3 -7.08 18.19 -6.97
N TYR A 4 -6.24 17.17 -6.80
CA TYR A 4 -6.33 15.98 -7.60
C TYR A 4 -7.05 14.92 -6.78
N LEU A 5 -7.81 14.08 -7.48
CA LEU A 5 -8.56 12.98 -6.90
C LEU A 5 -8.26 11.73 -7.71
N ARG A 6 -7.57 10.75 -7.12
CA ARG A 6 -7.43 9.43 -7.74
C ARG A 6 -8.68 8.62 -7.46
N VAL A 7 -9.36 8.18 -8.52
CA VAL A 7 -10.54 7.31 -8.45
C VAL A 7 -10.21 5.97 -9.10
N SER A 8 -10.18 4.91 -8.30
CA SER A 8 -10.05 3.55 -8.81
C SER A 8 -11.44 3.01 -9.20
N LEU A 9 -11.64 2.76 -10.49
CA LEU A 9 -12.90 2.26 -11.04
C LEU A 9 -12.76 0.80 -11.46
N PRO A 10 -13.63 -0.11 -11.01
CA PRO A 10 -13.63 -1.49 -11.45
C PRO A 10 -14.22 -1.60 -12.87
N PHE A 11 -13.67 -2.49 -13.70
CA PHE A 11 -14.13 -2.81 -15.04
C PHE A 11 -14.33 -4.31 -15.19
N VAL A 12 -15.31 -4.67 -16.01
CA VAL A 12 -15.70 -6.05 -16.30
C VAL A 12 -14.66 -6.74 -17.20
N SER A 13 -13.88 -5.99 -17.98
CA SER A 13 -12.82 -6.51 -18.85
C SER A 13 -11.62 -5.55 -18.99
N ALA A 14 -10.48 -6.10 -19.42
CA ALA A 14 -9.26 -5.34 -19.71
C ALA A 14 -9.48 -4.32 -20.82
N ASP A 15 -10.20 -4.75 -21.86
CA ASP A 15 -10.45 -3.95 -23.05
C ASP A 15 -11.35 -2.75 -22.72
N ASP A 16 -12.32 -2.92 -21.83
CA ASP A 16 -13.17 -1.82 -21.36
C ASP A 16 -12.37 -0.83 -20.52
N GLY A 17 -11.51 -1.33 -19.62
CA GLY A 17 -10.60 -0.48 -18.85
C GLY A 17 -9.62 0.28 -19.72
N ALA A 18 -9.02 -0.38 -20.73
CA ALA A 18 -8.05 0.23 -21.64
C ALA A 18 -8.68 1.34 -22.50
N ARG A 19 -9.88 1.10 -23.05
CA ARG A 19 -10.61 2.13 -23.82
C ARG A 19 -10.99 3.32 -22.97
N PHE A 20 -11.40 3.07 -21.73
CA PHE A 20 -11.73 4.13 -20.80
C PHE A 20 -10.50 4.95 -20.41
N ALA A 21 -9.37 4.27 -20.13
CA ALA A 21 -8.08 4.89 -19.85
C ALA A 21 -7.61 5.79 -21.00
N GLU A 22 -7.65 5.29 -22.23
CA GLU A 22 -7.31 6.03 -23.45
C GLU A 22 -8.20 7.25 -23.66
N HIS A 23 -9.52 7.11 -23.48
CA HIS A 23 -10.47 8.21 -23.70
C HIS A 23 -10.32 9.34 -22.68
N HIS A 24 -9.88 9.02 -21.46
CA HIS A 24 -9.81 9.98 -20.34
C HIS A 24 -8.38 10.37 -19.93
N GLY A 25 -7.36 9.89 -20.65
CA GLY A 25 -5.96 10.15 -20.29
C GLY A 25 -5.59 9.57 -18.91
N ALA A 26 -6.21 8.44 -18.54
CA ALA A 26 -5.99 7.75 -17.29
C ALA A 26 -5.05 6.54 -17.48
N THR A 27 -4.57 5.97 -16.38
CA THR A 27 -3.64 4.83 -16.41
C THR A 27 -4.37 3.55 -16.01
N LEU A 28 -4.33 2.54 -16.89
CA LEU A 28 -4.89 1.22 -16.59
C LEU A 28 -3.97 0.48 -15.62
N ASN A 29 -4.50 0.03 -14.48
CA ASN A 29 -3.76 -0.77 -13.51
C ASN A 29 -4.30 -2.21 -13.51
N PRO A 30 -3.63 -3.15 -14.20
CA PRO A 30 -4.12 -4.52 -14.33
C PRO A 30 -3.81 -5.34 -13.06
N THR A 31 -4.49 -5.09 -11.95
CA THR A 31 -4.39 -5.92 -10.74
C THR A 31 -5.27 -7.16 -10.86
N ARG A 32 -4.64 -8.34 -10.98
CA ARG A 32 -5.32 -9.64 -10.99
C ARG A 32 -5.61 -10.14 -9.58
N ALA A 33 -6.71 -9.69 -9.00
CA ALA A 33 -7.39 -10.43 -7.93
C ALA A 33 -8.78 -10.86 -8.43
N ARG A 34 -8.82 -12.00 -9.14
CA ARG A 34 -10.02 -12.76 -9.54
C ARG A 34 -11.17 -11.91 -10.15
N GLN A 35 -11.06 -11.63 -11.45
CA GLN A 35 -12.15 -11.17 -12.35
C GLN A 35 -12.59 -9.69 -12.34
N ARG A 36 -11.83 -8.74 -11.78
CA ARG A 36 -12.11 -7.30 -11.96
C ARG A 36 -10.85 -6.52 -12.31
N TRP A 37 -10.93 -5.67 -13.32
CA TRP A 37 -9.86 -4.77 -13.77
C TRP A 37 -10.04 -3.41 -13.11
N TRP A 38 -8.97 -2.70 -12.75
CA TRP A 38 -9.11 -1.37 -12.17
C TRP A 38 -8.46 -0.32 -13.08
N VAL A 39 -9.10 0.84 -13.24
CA VAL A 39 -8.47 2.02 -13.84
C VAL A 39 -8.35 3.08 -12.76
N ASP A 40 -7.15 3.59 -12.58
CA ASP A 40 -6.89 4.73 -11.72
C ASP A 40 -7.03 6.00 -12.56
N VAL A 41 -8.00 6.83 -12.19
CA VAL A 41 -8.28 8.09 -12.87
C VAL A 41 -7.89 9.23 -11.97
N ASP A 42 -6.92 10.02 -12.40
CA ASP A 42 -6.56 11.25 -11.72
C ASP A 42 -7.47 12.38 -12.22
N LEU A 43 -8.35 12.86 -11.34
CA LEU A 43 -9.30 13.93 -11.63
C LEU A 43 -8.81 15.24 -11.06
N GLU A 44 -8.67 16.25 -11.91
CA GLU A 44 -8.55 17.63 -11.43
C GLU A 44 -9.93 18.11 -10.96
N VAL A 45 -10.06 18.38 -9.66
CA VAL A 45 -11.28 18.84 -9.01
C VAL A 45 -11.03 20.18 -8.32
N ASP A 46 -11.99 21.11 -8.42
CA ASP A 46 -11.95 22.32 -7.59
C ASP A 46 -12.30 21.92 -6.15
N ALA A 47 -11.31 22.02 -5.27
CA ALA A 47 -11.41 21.67 -3.85
C ALA A 47 -12.61 22.31 -3.13
N ARG A 48 -13.14 23.42 -3.65
CA ARG A 48 -14.27 24.16 -3.07
C ARG A 48 -15.65 23.62 -3.43
N HIS A 49 -15.75 22.69 -4.39
CA HIS A 49 -17.01 22.12 -4.90
C HIS A 49 -16.92 20.60 -5.10
N LEU A 50 -16.35 19.89 -4.13
CA LEU A 50 -16.13 18.45 -4.22
C LEU A 50 -17.39 17.69 -3.78
N ASP A 51 -18.34 17.48 -4.71
CA ASP A 51 -19.50 16.62 -4.48
C ASP A 51 -19.20 15.18 -4.90
N LEU A 52 -18.89 14.34 -3.91
CA LEU A 52 -18.60 12.93 -4.12
C LEU A 52 -19.79 12.14 -4.67
N ALA A 53 -21.03 12.57 -4.41
CA ALA A 53 -22.21 11.95 -4.97
C ALA A 53 -22.32 12.24 -6.47
N GLU A 54 -22.01 13.45 -6.90
CA GLU A 54 -21.98 13.83 -8.32
C GLU A 54 -20.86 13.10 -9.08
N ILE A 55 -19.65 13.03 -8.51
CA ILE A 55 -18.52 12.27 -9.09
C ILE A 55 -18.92 10.80 -9.23
N ARG A 56 -19.46 10.20 -8.16
CA ARG A 56 -19.92 8.81 -8.17
C ARG A 56 -21.01 8.59 -9.23
N GLN A 57 -22.00 9.47 -9.33
CA GLN A 57 -23.08 9.38 -10.32
C GLN A 57 -22.56 9.48 -11.75
N ARG A 58 -21.62 10.41 -12.00
CA ARG A 58 -21.00 10.63 -13.31
C ARG A 58 -20.20 9.41 -13.77
N TYR A 59 -19.48 8.74 -12.88
CA TYR A 59 -18.65 7.58 -13.22
C TYR A 59 -19.40 6.24 -13.22
N HIS A 60 -20.46 6.08 -12.42
CA HIS A 60 -21.39 4.94 -12.57
C HIS A 60 -22.03 4.90 -13.96
N ALA A 61 -22.38 6.07 -14.52
CA ALA A 61 -22.94 6.16 -15.88
C ALA A 61 -21.92 5.76 -16.97
N LEU A 62 -20.63 6.04 -16.76
CA LEU A 62 -19.56 5.76 -17.71
C LEU A 62 -19.09 4.30 -17.69
N ALA A 63 -19.05 3.67 -16.51
CA ALA A 63 -18.56 2.30 -16.36
C ALA A 63 -19.60 1.21 -16.76
N ARG A 64 -20.85 1.59 -17.09
CA ARG A 64 -21.98 0.67 -17.37
C ARG A 64 -22.20 -0.40 -16.28
N ILE A 65 -21.79 -0.12 -15.05
CA ILE A 65 -21.94 -1.02 -13.91
C ILE A 65 -23.36 -0.87 -13.34
N PRO A 66 -24.11 -1.96 -13.07
CA PRO A 66 -25.42 -1.88 -12.45
C PRO A 66 -25.37 -1.11 -11.13
N ALA A 67 -26.32 -0.20 -10.90
CA ALA A 67 -26.39 0.63 -9.69
C ALA A 67 -26.49 -0.18 -8.38
N SER A 68 -26.78 -1.48 -8.46
CA SER A 68 -26.84 -2.41 -7.34
C SER A 68 -25.48 -2.96 -6.88
N GLU A 69 -24.38 -2.76 -7.64
CA GLU A 69 -23.04 -3.12 -7.19
C GLU A 69 -22.41 -1.97 -6.39
N HIS A 70 -22.05 -2.25 -5.13
CA HIS A 70 -21.34 -1.31 -4.27
C HIS A 70 -19.92 -1.10 -4.81
N ILE A 71 -19.67 0.03 -5.46
CA ILE A 71 -18.33 0.49 -5.82
C ILE A 71 -17.69 1.11 -4.57
N HIS A 72 -16.54 0.58 -4.15
CA HIS A 72 -15.66 1.27 -3.21
C HIS A 72 -14.93 2.39 -3.97
N THR A 73 -15.59 3.54 -4.13
CA THR A 73 -14.94 4.75 -4.63
C THR A 73 -14.05 5.29 -3.50
N ARG A 74 -12.75 4.94 -3.50
CA ARG A 74 -11.79 5.58 -2.60
C ARG A 74 -11.41 6.93 -3.19
N VAL A 75 -11.54 7.96 -2.39
CA VAL A 75 -11.37 9.36 -2.79
C VAL A 75 -10.21 9.90 -1.96
N TRP A 76 -9.06 10.06 -2.59
CA TRP A 76 -7.86 10.58 -1.94
C TRP A 76 -7.77 12.08 -2.15
N PRO A 77 -7.69 12.91 -1.10
CA PRO A 77 -7.18 14.26 -1.25
C PRO A 77 -5.69 14.13 -1.55
N ILE A 78 -5.32 14.40 -2.80
CA ILE A 78 -3.93 14.42 -3.23
C ILE A 78 -3.30 15.75 -2.77
N PRO A 79 -2.34 15.76 -1.84
CA PRO A 79 -1.55 16.94 -1.57
C PRO A 79 -0.50 17.09 -2.68
N ASP A 80 -0.76 17.95 -3.66
CA ASP A 80 0.15 18.61 -4.64
C ASP A 80 1.39 17.87 -5.22
N HIS A 81 1.53 16.54 -5.08
CA HIS A 81 2.76 15.80 -5.42
C HIS A 81 2.59 14.60 -6.38
N ASP A 82 1.41 14.41 -6.98
CA ASP A 82 1.02 13.11 -7.58
C ASP A 82 1.45 12.81 -9.01
N ALA A 83 2.27 13.65 -9.65
CA ALA A 83 3.05 13.14 -10.78
C ALA A 83 4.09 12.10 -10.31
N ARG A 84 4.44 12.10 -9.01
CA ARG A 84 5.52 11.28 -8.51
C ARG A 84 5.10 9.88 -8.08
N LEU A 85 3.88 9.58 -7.63
CA LEU A 85 3.62 8.23 -7.06
C LEU A 85 3.67 7.13 -8.14
N SER A 86 3.05 7.33 -9.31
CA SER A 86 3.11 6.35 -10.42
C SER A 86 4.52 6.27 -11.01
N ASP A 87 5.15 7.41 -11.30
CA ASP A 87 6.55 7.47 -11.74
C ASP A 87 7.51 6.88 -10.68
N HIS A 88 7.13 6.92 -9.40
CA HIS A 88 7.90 6.41 -8.28
C HIS A 88 7.68 4.93 -8.05
N LEU A 89 6.49 4.38 -8.27
CA LEU A 89 6.33 2.93 -8.35
C LEU A 89 7.18 2.41 -9.51
N ASP A 90 7.09 3.01 -10.70
CA ASP A 90 7.93 2.63 -11.84
C ASP A 90 9.44 2.85 -11.59
N ALA A 91 9.84 3.85 -10.79
CA ALA A 91 11.24 4.10 -10.42
C ALA A 91 11.75 3.27 -9.21
N LEU A 92 10.88 2.89 -8.27
CA LEU A 92 11.16 1.96 -7.16
C LEU A 92 11.25 0.53 -7.69
N PHE A 93 10.57 0.24 -8.78
CA PHE A 93 10.51 -1.04 -9.46
C PHE A 93 11.39 -1.03 -10.72
N ASP A 94 12.69 -0.76 -10.55
CA ASP A 94 13.69 -0.97 -11.62
C ASP A 94 13.65 -2.43 -12.10
N GLU A 95 14.14 -2.70 -13.30
CA GLU A 95 14.17 -4.04 -13.92
C GLU A 95 14.95 -5.05 -13.07
N ARG A 96 15.86 -4.56 -12.22
CA ARG A 96 16.60 -5.32 -11.18
C ARG A 96 15.73 -5.77 -10.00
N ASP A 97 14.69 -5.01 -9.69
CA ASP A 97 13.79 -5.28 -8.57
C ASP A 97 12.65 -6.24 -8.93
N ARG A 98 12.38 -6.43 -10.24
CA ARG A 98 11.41 -7.42 -10.75
C ARG A 98 11.77 -8.88 -10.40
N GLN A 99 12.99 -9.14 -9.95
CA GLN A 99 13.41 -10.47 -9.47
C GLN A 99 13.17 -10.68 -7.97
N ARG A 100 12.76 -9.65 -7.22
CA ARG A 100 12.48 -9.79 -5.78
C ARG A 100 11.12 -10.46 -5.57
N ALA A 101 11.07 -11.40 -4.63
CA ALA A 101 9.83 -12.07 -4.26
C ALA A 101 8.79 -11.11 -3.64
N VAL A 102 9.26 -10.08 -2.92
CA VAL A 102 8.43 -9.07 -2.27
C VAL A 102 9.14 -7.72 -2.27
N MET A 103 8.35 -6.66 -2.39
CA MET A 103 8.79 -5.28 -2.32
C MET A 103 7.82 -4.46 -1.51
N ILE A 104 8.36 -3.53 -0.73
CA ILE A 104 7.58 -2.71 0.19
C ILE A 104 8.10 -1.28 0.10
N GLY A 105 7.20 -0.33 -0.09
CA GLY A 105 7.47 1.11 0.01
C GLY A 105 6.58 1.74 1.09
N PHE A 106 7.09 2.79 1.74
CA PHE A 106 6.36 3.53 2.77
C PHE A 106 6.66 5.02 2.64
N TYR A 107 5.61 5.84 2.59
CA TYR A 107 5.69 7.26 2.29
C TYR A 107 4.81 8.05 3.24
N PRO A 108 5.38 8.77 4.22
CA PRO A 108 4.63 9.78 4.94
C PRO A 108 4.10 10.84 3.96
N THR A 109 2.78 11.00 3.86
CA THR A 109 2.11 11.87 2.88
C THR A 109 1.54 13.14 3.51
N GLY A 110 1.48 13.21 4.85
CA GLY A 110 0.99 14.36 5.59
C GLY A 110 1.12 14.14 7.10
N ALA A 111 0.69 15.13 7.89
CA ALA A 111 0.75 15.06 9.35
C ALA A 111 -0.02 13.86 9.89
N GLY A 112 0.72 12.84 10.33
CA GLY A 112 0.22 11.59 10.87
C GLY A 112 -0.37 10.62 9.85
N TRP A 113 -0.04 10.75 8.57
CA TRP A 113 -0.53 9.85 7.52
C TRP A 113 0.59 9.37 6.62
N ALA A 114 0.45 8.14 6.15
CA ALA A 114 1.34 7.54 5.17
C ALA A 114 0.58 6.69 4.17
N SER A 115 1.15 6.58 2.98
CA SER A 115 0.82 5.56 1.99
C SER A 115 1.90 4.49 2.01
N ALA A 116 1.53 3.24 1.80
CA ALA A 116 2.46 2.15 1.63
C ALA A 116 2.05 1.29 0.44
N VAL A 117 3.03 0.75 -0.25
CA VAL A 117 2.80 -0.14 -1.40
C VAL A 117 3.50 -1.45 -1.16
N VAL A 118 2.79 -2.54 -1.44
CA VAL A 118 3.36 -3.89 -1.39
C VAL A 118 3.20 -4.52 -2.74
N ALA A 119 4.29 -4.96 -3.34
CA ALA A 119 4.31 -5.57 -4.65
C ALA A 119 5.04 -6.92 -4.63
N SER A 120 4.58 -7.83 -5.49
CA SER A 120 5.10 -9.18 -5.66
C SER A 120 4.70 -9.72 -7.03
N ALA A 121 5.20 -10.91 -7.40
CA ALA A 121 4.73 -11.61 -8.59
C ALA A 121 3.23 -11.98 -8.52
N GLN A 122 2.66 -12.04 -7.32
CA GLN A 122 1.25 -12.38 -7.07
C GLN A 122 0.32 -11.18 -7.21
N GLY A 123 0.86 -9.95 -7.22
CA GLY A 123 0.10 -8.71 -7.34
C GLY A 123 0.70 -7.58 -6.51
N ALA A 124 0.04 -6.43 -6.57
CA ALA A 124 0.37 -5.26 -5.78
C ALA A 124 -0.88 -4.71 -5.09
N ILE A 125 -0.70 -4.11 -3.92
CA ILE A 125 -1.73 -3.38 -3.19
C ILE A 125 -1.18 -2.07 -2.65
N ASP A 126 -2.06 -1.07 -2.62
CA ASP A 126 -1.82 0.20 -1.96
C ASP A 126 -2.57 0.24 -0.63
N LEU A 127 -1.86 0.66 0.40
CA LEU A 127 -2.30 0.72 1.78
C LEU A 127 -2.17 2.15 2.29
N SER A 128 -2.97 2.49 3.28
CA SER A 128 -2.76 3.69 4.09
C SER A 128 -2.34 3.28 5.50
N ALA A 129 -1.73 4.22 6.21
CA ALA A 129 -1.46 4.10 7.63
C ALA A 129 -1.68 5.46 8.29
N SER A 130 -2.28 5.44 9.48
CA SER A 130 -2.49 6.60 10.33
C SER A 130 -1.56 6.56 11.56
N TYR A 131 -1.33 7.73 12.15
CA TYR A 131 -0.51 7.93 13.36
C TYR A 131 -0.98 7.18 14.61
N ILE A 132 -2.15 6.53 14.56
CA ILE A 132 -2.73 5.78 15.67
C ILE A 132 -1.82 4.62 16.09
N GLY A 133 -1.14 4.01 15.11
CA GLY A 133 -0.18 2.93 15.33
C GLY A 133 1.22 3.30 14.85
N ASP A 134 2.19 2.50 15.28
CA ASP A 134 3.57 2.60 14.80
C ASP A 134 3.77 1.75 13.54
N ALA A 135 3.09 2.10 12.44
CA ALA A 135 3.05 1.26 11.24
C ALA A 135 4.45 0.85 10.73
N LEU A 136 5.38 1.79 10.67
CA LEU A 136 6.73 1.51 10.19
C LEU A 136 7.56 0.71 11.21
N GLY A 137 7.42 1.00 12.51
CA GLY A 137 8.03 0.22 13.58
C GLY A 137 7.52 -1.21 13.65
N ASP A 138 6.20 -1.40 13.56
CA ASP A 138 5.55 -2.71 13.52
C ASP A 138 6.05 -3.55 12.34
N LEU A 139 6.21 -2.94 11.16
CA LEU A 139 6.77 -3.61 9.99
C LEU A 139 8.22 -4.05 10.22
N GLY A 140 9.05 -3.18 10.81
CA GLY A 140 10.42 -3.49 11.20
C GLY A 140 10.51 -4.61 12.24
N ALA A 141 9.63 -4.59 13.25
CA ALA A 141 9.55 -5.60 14.29
C ALA A 141 9.12 -6.96 13.73
N LEU A 142 8.10 -6.98 12.86
CA LEU A 142 7.63 -8.18 12.16
C LEU A 142 8.76 -8.86 11.40
N ALA A 143 9.48 -8.11 10.57
CA ALA A 143 10.59 -8.66 9.77
C ALA A 143 11.71 -9.22 10.66
N ASN A 144 12.05 -8.51 11.73
CA ASN A 144 13.06 -8.95 12.69
C ASN A 144 12.68 -10.26 13.40
N MET A 145 11.41 -10.43 13.79
CA MET A 145 10.93 -11.68 14.40
C MET A 145 11.05 -12.85 13.42
N ILE A 146 10.58 -12.67 12.18
CA ILE A 146 10.65 -13.72 11.16
C ILE A 146 12.09 -14.11 10.84
N LEU A 147 13.01 -13.14 10.72
CA LEU A 147 14.44 -13.41 10.51
C LEU A 147 15.10 -14.15 11.67
N ARG A 148 14.68 -13.89 12.92
CA ARG A 148 15.16 -14.64 14.10
C ARG A 148 14.60 -16.06 14.17
N GLY A 149 13.66 -16.40 13.28
CA GLY A 149 13.09 -17.71 13.15
C GLY A 149 11.76 -17.91 13.87
N ASP A 150 11.15 -16.84 14.38
CA ASP A 150 9.81 -16.90 14.96
C ASP A 150 8.81 -17.49 13.94
N PRO A 151 7.93 -18.43 14.35
CA PRO A 151 7.04 -19.11 13.43
C PRO A 151 5.93 -18.19 12.90
N ILE A 152 5.56 -17.16 13.67
CA ILE A 152 4.51 -16.20 13.31
C ILE A 152 4.91 -14.82 13.85
N ALA A 153 4.76 -13.79 13.02
CA ALA A 153 4.89 -12.39 13.42
C ALA A 153 3.75 -11.56 12.84
N ARG A 154 3.41 -10.46 13.53
CA ARG A 154 2.28 -9.59 13.17
C ARG A 154 2.68 -8.12 13.22
N GLY A 155 2.03 -7.32 12.41
CA GLY A 155 2.07 -5.86 12.41
C GLY A 155 0.72 -5.30 11.98
N SER A 156 0.44 -4.04 12.30
CA SER A 156 -0.83 -3.40 11.94
C SER A 156 -0.60 -2.00 11.40
N PHE A 157 -1.27 -1.67 10.30
CA PHE A 157 -1.39 -0.30 9.84
C PHE A 157 -2.82 0.14 10.16
N GLU A 158 -2.99 0.89 11.24
CA GLU A 158 -4.30 1.41 11.62
C GLU A 158 -4.75 2.45 10.59
N GLU A 159 -5.99 2.33 10.11
CA GLU A 159 -6.64 3.28 9.20
C GLU A 159 -7.93 3.78 9.89
N GLU A 160 -8.42 4.98 9.56
CA GLU A 160 -9.72 5.42 10.08
C GLU A 160 -10.76 5.53 8.95
N PRO A 161 -11.80 4.68 8.95
CA PRO A 161 -12.01 3.48 9.79
C PRO A 161 -11.29 2.23 9.25
N GLY A 162 -10.66 1.45 10.13
CA GLY A 162 -10.20 0.09 9.84
C GLY A 162 -8.78 -0.22 10.29
N ALA A 163 -8.21 -1.31 9.77
CA ALA A 163 -6.79 -1.61 9.90
C ALA A 163 -6.36 -2.60 8.82
N TYR A 164 -5.12 -2.47 8.35
CA TYR A 164 -4.45 -3.49 7.56
C TYR A 164 -3.59 -4.33 8.49
N ARG A 165 -3.97 -5.60 8.66
CA ARG A 165 -3.18 -6.55 9.45
C ARG A 165 -2.20 -7.27 8.54
N TRP A 166 -0.95 -7.29 8.96
CA TRP A 166 0.13 -8.04 8.35
C TRP A 166 0.39 -9.28 9.20
N VAL A 167 0.36 -10.46 8.61
CA VAL A 167 0.71 -11.72 9.28
C VAL A 167 1.70 -12.48 8.44
N ALA A 168 2.92 -12.63 8.96
CA ALA A 168 3.93 -13.49 8.36
C ALA A 168 3.95 -14.83 9.10
N ARG A 169 3.85 -15.94 8.36
CA ARG A 169 3.95 -17.30 8.88
C ARG A 169 5.14 -18.01 8.25
N ARG A 170 6.06 -18.50 9.09
CA ARG A 170 7.29 -19.17 8.67
C ARG A 170 7.17 -20.69 8.81
N VAL A 171 7.56 -21.41 7.77
CA VAL A 171 7.72 -22.87 7.77
C VAL A 171 9.06 -23.22 7.11
N GLY A 172 10.06 -23.55 7.94
CA GLY A 172 11.45 -23.65 7.47
C GLY A 172 11.91 -22.31 6.91
N GLU A 173 12.47 -22.29 5.71
CA GLU A 173 12.94 -21.05 5.07
C GLU A 173 11.82 -20.27 4.35
N ARG A 174 10.64 -20.87 4.20
CA ARG A 174 9.50 -20.24 3.53
C ARG A 174 8.70 -19.38 4.49
N VAL A 175 8.27 -18.24 4.00
CA VAL A 175 7.41 -17.27 4.69
C VAL A 175 6.24 -16.97 3.77
N SER A 176 5.03 -17.13 4.31
CA SER A 176 3.81 -16.62 3.68
C SER A 176 3.39 -15.36 4.43
N LEU A 177 3.43 -14.22 3.74
CA LEU A 177 2.97 -12.94 4.24
C LEU A 177 1.56 -12.70 3.72
N THR A 178 0.60 -12.54 4.62
CA THR A 178 -0.78 -12.17 4.28
C THR A 178 -1.09 -10.78 4.81
N ILE A 179 -1.72 -9.96 3.98
CA ILE A 179 -2.21 -8.63 4.34
C ILE A 179 -3.73 -8.65 4.19
N SER A 180 -4.44 -8.32 5.27
CA SER A 180 -5.90 -8.35 5.32
C SER A 180 -6.48 -7.03 5.83
N LEU A 181 -7.61 -6.61 5.27
CA LEU A 181 -8.39 -5.46 5.73
C LEU A 181 -9.36 -5.88 6.83
N PHE A 182 -9.41 -5.08 7.90
CA PHE A 182 -10.39 -5.18 8.97
C PHE A 182 -11.26 -3.91 8.99
N ALA A 183 -12.58 -4.08 8.97
CA ALA A 183 -13.54 -2.97 8.95
C ALA A 183 -13.65 -2.19 10.28
N ALA A 184 -13.09 -2.73 11.36
CA ALA A 184 -12.91 -2.09 12.67
C ALA A 184 -11.45 -2.23 13.11
N SER A 185 -11.05 -1.60 14.21
CA SER A 185 -9.66 -1.44 14.73
C SER A 185 -8.87 -2.74 15.00
N GLY A 186 -8.71 -3.60 13.99
CA GLY A 186 -8.05 -4.90 14.05
C GLY A 186 -8.62 -5.90 15.07
N ARG A 187 -9.77 -5.66 15.73
CA ARG A 187 -10.23 -6.60 16.77
C ARG A 187 -10.82 -7.86 16.13
N GLY A 188 -10.17 -8.99 16.34
CA GLY A 188 -10.58 -10.29 15.78
C GLY A 188 -9.40 -11.24 15.57
N ARG A 189 -9.69 -12.48 15.23
CA ARG A 189 -8.69 -13.48 14.82
C ARG A 189 -8.11 -13.08 13.46
N ASP A 190 -6.96 -13.64 13.10
CA ASP A 190 -6.30 -13.34 11.83
C ASP A 190 -7.20 -13.66 10.62
N GLU A 191 -8.06 -14.68 10.75
CA GLU A 191 -8.96 -15.16 9.69
C GLU A 191 -10.24 -14.32 9.55
N ASP A 192 -10.50 -13.39 10.47
CA ASP A 192 -11.73 -12.58 10.45
C ASP A 192 -11.61 -11.39 9.48
N GLY A 193 -10.42 -11.10 8.95
CA GLY A 193 -10.16 -10.02 7.99
C GLY A 193 -10.31 -10.44 6.53
N GLU A 194 -10.63 -9.49 5.65
CA GLU A 194 -10.69 -9.70 4.21
C GLU A 194 -9.26 -9.75 3.63
N PRO A 195 -8.80 -10.87 3.07
CA PRO A 195 -7.45 -10.97 2.51
C PRO A 195 -7.31 -10.12 1.25
N LEU A 196 -6.36 -9.20 1.25
CA LEU A 196 -6.06 -8.31 0.10
C LEU A 196 -4.90 -8.84 -0.74
N LEU A 197 -3.82 -9.29 -0.09
CA LEU A 197 -2.63 -9.82 -0.74
C LEU A 197 -2.03 -10.96 0.06
N SER A 198 -1.50 -11.96 -0.64
CA SER A 198 -0.66 -13.00 -0.07
C SER A 198 0.61 -13.12 -0.90
N VAL A 199 1.76 -13.07 -0.23
CA VAL A 199 3.07 -13.14 -0.85
C VAL A 199 3.85 -14.29 -0.25
N ASP A 200 4.38 -15.17 -1.10
CA ASP A 200 5.28 -16.23 -0.67
C ASP A 200 6.72 -15.80 -0.97
N CYS A 201 7.56 -15.79 0.06
CA CYS A 201 8.96 -15.40 0.01
C CYS A 201 9.77 -16.19 1.05
N THR A 202 11.03 -15.85 1.23
CA THR A 202 11.87 -16.33 2.32
C THR A 202 11.97 -15.30 3.43
N ALA A 203 12.43 -15.73 4.62
CA ALA A 203 12.71 -14.79 5.72
C ALA A 203 13.74 -13.73 5.32
N MET A 204 14.73 -14.13 4.52
CA MET A 204 15.76 -13.25 3.99
C MET A 204 15.20 -12.20 3.03
N GLU A 205 14.33 -12.61 2.10
CA GLU A 205 13.70 -11.70 1.14
C GLU A 205 12.76 -10.70 1.84
N LEU A 206 11.93 -11.17 2.78
CA LEU A 206 11.07 -10.28 3.56
C LEU A 206 11.90 -9.27 4.37
N GLY A 207 12.93 -9.77 5.05
CA GLY A 207 13.86 -8.93 5.81
C GLY A 207 14.54 -7.87 4.95
N ALA A 208 15.04 -8.27 3.78
CA ALA A 208 15.69 -7.36 2.83
C ALA A 208 14.71 -6.31 2.26
N ALA A 209 13.47 -6.70 1.95
CA ALA A 209 12.45 -5.76 1.48
C ALA A 209 12.08 -4.72 2.55
N VAL A 210 11.92 -5.14 3.80
CA VAL A 210 11.64 -4.20 4.91
C VAL A 210 12.85 -3.31 5.21
N LEU A 211 14.08 -3.86 5.19
CA LEU A 211 15.27 -3.02 5.35
C LEU A 211 15.39 -1.98 4.24
N ALA A 212 15.14 -2.36 2.98
CA ALA A 212 15.15 -1.43 1.86
C ALA A 212 14.10 -0.32 2.01
N CYS A 213 12.89 -0.67 2.45
CA CYS A 213 11.83 0.30 2.78
C CYS A 213 12.28 1.30 3.87
N LEU A 214 12.84 0.79 4.97
CA LEU A 214 13.33 1.63 6.07
C LEU A 214 14.49 2.54 5.64
N ASP A 215 15.42 2.02 4.82
CA ASP A 215 16.53 2.80 4.30
C ASP A 215 16.09 3.88 3.31
N ASP A 216 15.08 3.62 2.48
CA ASP A 216 14.49 4.64 1.58
C ASP A 216 13.83 5.77 2.38
N VAL A 217 13.00 5.42 3.37
CA VAL A 217 12.38 6.42 4.27
C VAL A 217 13.45 7.28 4.94
N LEU A 218 14.48 6.66 5.51
CA LEU A 218 15.54 7.39 6.19
C LEU A 218 16.36 8.26 5.23
N ALA A 219 16.71 7.75 4.05
CA ALA A 219 17.48 8.50 3.07
C ALA A 219 16.72 9.74 2.56
N ARG A 220 15.40 9.63 2.45
CA ARG A 220 14.54 10.67 1.90
C ARG A 220 14.14 11.73 2.91
N PHE A 221 13.77 11.31 4.12
CA PHE A 221 13.20 12.22 5.11
C PHE A 221 14.14 12.50 6.28
N GLY A 222 15.13 11.64 6.53
CA GLY A 222 15.86 11.62 7.79
C GLY A 222 14.95 11.26 8.98
N GLU A 223 15.54 11.06 10.17
CA GLU A 223 14.75 10.76 11.37
C GLU A 223 13.86 11.95 11.78
N ASP A 224 14.42 13.16 11.74
CA ASP A 224 13.69 14.39 12.11
C ASP A 224 12.56 14.71 11.12
N GLY A 225 12.80 14.56 9.81
CA GLY A 225 11.76 14.78 8.80
C GLY A 225 10.69 13.71 8.83
N TYR A 226 11.05 12.44 9.09
CA TYR A 226 10.07 11.40 9.37
C TYR A 226 9.22 11.76 10.59
N ARG A 227 9.86 12.17 11.71
CA ARG A 227 9.15 12.54 12.94
C ARG A 227 8.23 13.74 12.74
N ALA A 228 8.65 14.73 11.96
CA ALA A 228 7.84 15.91 11.66
C ALA A 228 6.58 15.57 10.84
N LEU A 229 6.64 14.56 9.97
CA LEU A 229 5.50 14.11 9.18
C LEU A 229 4.64 13.10 9.92
N TRP A 230 5.22 12.11 10.58
CA TRP A 230 4.48 11.04 11.25
C TRP A 230 3.95 11.44 12.64
N CYS A 231 4.54 12.48 13.24
CA CYS A 231 4.17 13.14 14.50
C CYS A 231 4.37 12.29 15.77
N GLU A 232 3.67 11.16 15.89
CA GLU A 232 3.55 10.42 17.15
C GLU A 232 4.72 9.47 17.40
N HIS A 233 5.16 8.74 16.38
CA HIS A 233 6.20 7.71 16.51
C HIS A 233 7.55 8.18 15.95
N ALA A 234 8.64 7.75 16.60
CA ALA A 234 9.99 7.98 16.10
C ALA A 234 10.29 7.04 14.93
N PHE A 235 11.28 7.40 14.11
CA PHE A 235 11.78 6.47 13.09
C PHE A 235 12.33 5.19 13.78
N PRO A 236 12.04 3.98 13.29
CA PRO A 236 12.40 2.73 13.96
C PRO A 236 13.86 2.34 13.72
N THR A 237 14.78 3.15 14.24
CA THR A 237 16.23 2.98 14.06
C THR A 237 16.72 1.65 14.64
N LEU A 238 16.16 1.20 15.77
CA LEU A 238 16.57 -0.04 16.42
C LEU A 238 16.23 -1.26 15.56
N GLU A 239 15.02 -1.31 15.01
CA GLU A 239 14.53 -2.36 14.14
C GLU A 239 15.35 -2.41 12.86
N ARG A 240 15.57 -1.25 12.22
CA ARG A 240 16.39 -1.12 11.02
C ARG A 240 17.81 -1.63 11.26
N ASP A 241 18.45 -1.20 12.33
CA ASP A 241 19.83 -1.58 12.63
C ASP A 241 19.94 -3.06 12.97
N ALA A 242 18.91 -3.66 13.59
CA ALA A 242 18.84 -5.09 13.81
C ALA A 242 18.74 -5.87 12.49
N LEU A 243 17.89 -5.43 11.55
CA LEU A 243 17.79 -6.03 10.22
C LEU A 243 19.13 -5.96 9.47
N ARG A 244 19.78 -4.79 9.49
CA ARG A 244 21.08 -4.59 8.85
C ARG A 244 22.18 -5.50 9.40
N ARG A 245 22.16 -5.82 10.69
CA ARG A 245 23.11 -6.75 11.30
C ARG A 245 22.79 -8.21 10.95
N ALA A 246 21.52 -8.55 10.82
CA ALA A 246 21.06 -9.92 10.57
C ALA A 246 21.21 -10.34 9.09
N LEU A 247 21.09 -9.38 8.17
CA LEU A 247 21.17 -9.65 6.74
C LEU A 247 22.64 -9.63 6.24
N PRO A 248 23.01 -10.50 5.29
CA PRO A 248 24.29 -10.43 4.60
C PRO A 248 24.51 -9.05 4.00
N ARG A 249 25.74 -8.56 4.07
CA ARG A 249 26.15 -7.40 3.27
C ARG A 249 26.13 -7.83 1.81
N ALA A 250 25.39 -7.07 0.99
CA ALA A 250 25.44 -7.20 -0.47
C ALA A 250 26.82 -6.85 -1.01
#